data_AF-A0A382CER5-F1
#
_entry.id   AF-A0A382CER5-F1
#
_cell.length_a   1.000
_cell.length_b   1.000
_cell.length_c   1.000
_cell.angle_alpha   90.00
_cell.angle_beta   90.00
_cell.angle_gamma   90.00
#
_symmetry.space_group_name_H-M   'P 1'
#
loop_
_entity.id
_entity.type
_entity.pdbx_description
1 polymer ?
#
loop_
_entity_poly.entity_id
_entity_poly.type
_entity_poly.pdbx_seq_one_letter_code
_entity_poly.pdbx_strand_id
1 'polypeptide(L)'
;MKIVVAALFLTIPLFWSKTFGHHGRVGAPILYKADDLVILEGELIDIFWRFPHVRFGLSVQTNDAEETVWELEWGIPNVLEGQGITTDFF
;
A
#
# COMPACT_ATOMS: atom_id res chain seq x y z
N MET A 1 -4.00 -8.99 -50.03
CA MET A 1 -2.87 -9.37 -49.14
C MET A 1 -2.10 -8.16 -48.60
N LYS A 2 -1.61 -7.25 -49.44
CA LYS A 2 -0.84 -6.05 -49.03
C LYS A 2 -1.58 -5.13 -48.03
N ILE A 3 -2.89 -4.92 -48.22
CA ILE A 3 -3.73 -4.06 -47.36
C ILE A 3 -3.93 -4.68 -45.96
N VAL A 4 -4.07 -6.00 -45.87
CA VAL A 4 -4.23 -6.72 -44.60
C VAL A 4 -2.95 -6.67 -43.77
N VAL A 5 -1.79 -6.82 -44.43
CA VAL A 5 -0.47 -6.69 -43.77
C VAL A 5 -0.26 -5.26 -43.25
N ALA A 6 -0.61 -4.23 -44.04
CA ALA A 6 -0.52 -2.84 -43.61
C ALA A 6 -1.43 -2.52 -42.40
N ALA A 7 -2.65 -3.06 -42.39
CA ALA A 7 -3.56 -2.92 -41.25
C ALA A 7 -3.02 -3.61 -39.98
N LEU A 8 -2.34 -4.76 -40.13
CA LEU A 8 -1.72 -5.46 -39.00
C LEU A 8 -0.56 -4.67 -38.37
N PHE A 9 0.23 -3.94 -39.17
CA PHE A 9 1.34 -3.12 -38.66
C PHE A 9 0.87 -1.86 -37.92
N LEU A 10 -0.28 -1.30 -38.29
CA LEU A 10 -0.85 -0.11 -37.65
C LEU A 10 -1.49 -0.39 -36.29
N THR A 11 -1.87 -1.63 -36.00
CA THR A 11 -2.52 -2.00 -34.72
C THR A 11 -1.52 -2.40 -33.62
N ILE A 12 -0.31 -2.86 -33.98
CA ILE A 12 0.75 -3.27 -33.03
C ILE A 12 1.12 -2.18 -32.00
N PRO A 13 1.31 -0.89 -32.36
CA PRO A 13 1.66 0.13 -31.36
C PRO A 13 0.53 0.46 -30.37
N LEU A 14 -0.71 0.06 -30.62
CA LEU A 14 -1.83 0.23 -29.66
C LEU A 14 -1.80 -0.80 -28.52
N PHE A 15 -1.04 -1.89 -28.66
CA PHE A 15 -0.87 -2.92 -27.62
C PHE A 15 0.35 -2.67 -26.72
N TRP A 16 1.10 -1.59 -26.96
CA TRP A 16 2.28 -1.18 -26.19
C TRP A 16 2.02 0.06 -25.33
N SER A 17 0.83 0.14 -24.73
CA SER A 17 0.65 1.00 -23.57
C SER A 17 1.46 0.42 -22.41
N LYS A 18 2.70 0.89 -22.25
CA LYS A 18 3.40 0.79 -20.98
C LYS A 18 2.61 1.63 -19.99
N THR A 19 1.66 1.03 -19.30
CA THR A 19 1.01 1.65 -18.16
C THR A 19 2.11 1.88 -17.13
N PHE A 20 2.52 3.14 -16.97
CA PHE A 20 3.33 3.55 -15.83
C PHE A 20 2.43 3.52 -14.60
N GLY A 21 2.23 2.32 -14.03
CA GLY A 21 1.74 2.19 -12.68
C GLY A 21 2.82 2.72 -11.75
N HIS A 22 2.64 3.93 -11.21
CA HIS A 22 3.51 4.39 -10.14
C HIS A 22 3.20 3.55 -8.90
N HIS A 23 4.08 2.62 -8.53
CA HIS A 23 4.02 1.85 -7.29
C HIS A 23 4.46 2.71 -6.09
N GLY A 24 3.86 3.89 -5.96
CA GLY A 24 4.17 4.84 -4.91
C GLY A 24 2.91 5.28 -4.19
N ARG A 25 3.09 5.78 -2.97
CA ARG A 25 2.02 6.34 -2.15
C ARG A 25 1.29 7.42 -2.96
N VAL A 26 -0.04 7.33 -3.04
CA VAL A 26 -0.86 8.40 -3.60
C VAL A 26 -0.74 9.59 -2.65
N GLY A 27 -0.06 10.65 -3.07
CA GLY A 27 0.17 11.85 -2.25
C GLY A 27 -0.96 12.87 -2.28
N ALA A 28 -2.01 12.63 -3.07
CA ALA A 28 -3.12 13.56 -3.24
C ALA A 28 -4.19 13.33 -2.14
N PRO A 29 -4.35 14.26 -1.17
CA PRO A 29 -5.28 14.07 -0.05
C PRO A 29 -6.72 13.89 -0.48
N ILE A 30 -7.11 14.46 -1.64
CA ILE A 30 -8.46 14.36 -2.23
C ILE A 30 -8.88 12.92 -2.54
N LEU A 31 -7.92 12.00 -2.66
CA LEU A 31 -8.19 10.58 -2.91
C LEU A 31 -8.42 9.78 -1.61
N TYR A 32 -8.33 10.45 -0.46
CA TYR A 32 -8.56 9.92 0.87
C TYR A 32 -9.63 10.74 1.59
N LYS A 33 -10.29 10.16 2.59
CA LYS A 33 -11.13 10.92 3.53
C LYS A 33 -10.24 11.67 4.53
N ALA A 34 -9.45 12.62 4.03
CA ALA A 34 -8.49 13.37 4.85
C ALA A 34 -9.15 14.23 5.95
N ASP A 35 -10.45 14.52 5.82
CA ASP A 35 -11.24 15.23 6.82
C ASP A 35 -11.75 14.33 7.96
N ASP A 36 -11.61 13.01 7.84
CA ASP A 36 -12.12 12.00 8.78
C ASP A 36 -11.01 11.00 9.13
N LEU A 37 -9.94 11.52 9.73
CA LEU A 37 -8.80 10.71 10.16
C LEU A 37 -9.16 9.94 11.43
N VAL A 38 -8.86 8.65 11.43
CA VAL A 38 -8.93 7.80 12.61
C VAL A 38 -7.56 7.77 13.28
N ILE A 39 -7.52 8.08 14.58
CA ILE A 39 -6.34 7.90 15.43
C ILE A 39 -6.49 6.58 16.16
N LEU A 40 -5.53 5.68 15.99
CA LEU A 40 -5.47 4.41 16.68
C LEU A 40 -4.34 4.48 17.71
N GLU A 41 -4.68 4.22 18.97
CA GLU A 41 -3.71 4.03 20.06
C GLU A 41 -3.91 2.62 20.61
N GLY A 42 -2.82 1.86 20.70
CA GLY A 42 -2.89 0.43 20.98
C GLY A 42 -1.53 -0.23 21.12
N GLU A 43 -1.54 -1.54 21.29
CA GLU A 43 -0.35 -2.38 21.43
C GLU A 43 -0.08 -3.14 20.12
N LEU A 44 1.19 -3.15 19.68
CA LEU A 44 1.62 -4.00 18.57
C LEU A 44 1.69 -5.45 19.06
N ILE A 45 0.87 -6.31 18.48
CA ILE A 45 0.73 -7.71 18.90
C ILE A 45 1.25 -8.72 17.87
N ASP A 46 1.44 -8.29 16.62
CA ASP A 46 1.98 -9.14 15.55
C ASP A 46 2.72 -8.31 14.49
N ILE A 47 3.70 -8.93 13.84
CA ILE A 47 4.38 -8.41 12.66
C ILE A 47 4.46 -9.53 11.63
N PHE A 48 3.88 -9.26 10.47
CA PHE A 48 4.00 -10.13 9.32
C PHE A 48 4.73 -9.41 8.20
N TRP A 49 5.81 -10.02 7.70
CA TRP A 49 6.50 -9.52 6.52
C TRP A 49 6.43 -10.51 5.37
N ARG A 50 5.78 -10.10 4.29
CA ARG A 50 5.88 -10.75 2.98
C ARG A 50 6.20 -9.67 1.96
N PHE A 51 7.36 -9.80 1.34
CA PHE A 51 7.85 -8.85 0.35
C PHE A 51 6.73 -8.42 -0.63
N PRO A 52 6.48 -7.11 -0.84
CA PRO A 52 7.29 -5.97 -0.38
C PRO A 52 6.87 -5.33 0.96
N HIS A 53 5.67 -5.60 1.49
CA HIS A 53 5.07 -4.80 2.56
C HIS A 53 5.12 -5.48 3.93
N VAL A 54 5.37 -4.70 4.95
CA VAL A 54 5.21 -5.11 6.35
C VAL A 54 3.77 -4.90 6.76
N ARG A 55 3.23 -5.77 7.60
CA ARG A 55 1.92 -5.65 8.21
C ARG A 55 2.04 -5.76 9.71
N PHE A 56 1.37 -4.86 10.42
CA PHE A 56 1.31 -4.85 11.87
C PHE A 56 -0.09 -5.24 12.33
N GLY A 57 -0.15 -6.14 13.31
CA GLY A 57 -1.35 -6.33 14.14
C GLY A 57 -1.33 -5.32 15.29
N LEU A 58 -2.32 -4.44 15.36
CA LEU A 58 -2.49 -3.46 16.43
C LEU A 58 -3.74 -3.81 17.24
N SER A 59 -3.56 -4.17 18.50
CA SER A 59 -4.65 -4.30 19.46
C SER A 59 -5.05 -2.93 20.00
N VAL A 60 -6.30 -2.53 19.78
CA VAL A 60 -6.86 -1.26 20.24
C VAL A 60 -7.97 -1.55 21.24
N GLN A 61 -7.83 -1.02 22.46
CA GLN A 61 -8.91 -1.05 23.45
C GLN A 61 -9.83 0.14 23.25
N THR A 62 -11.11 -0.13 23.09
CA THR A 62 -12.14 0.91 23.09
C THR A 62 -12.79 0.97 24.47
N ASN A 63 -13.38 2.12 24.82
CA ASN A 63 -13.97 2.40 26.14
C ASN A 63 -15.05 1.38 26.57
N ASP A 64 -15.52 0.52 25.67
CA ASP A 64 -16.59 -0.45 25.87
C ASP A 64 -16.09 -1.92 25.97
N ALA A 65 -14.82 -2.11 26.35
CA ALA A 65 -14.21 -3.37 26.78
C ALA A 65 -13.97 -4.47 25.72
N GLU A 66 -14.44 -4.31 24.48
CA GLU A 66 -14.04 -5.20 23.39
C GLU A 66 -12.75 -4.72 22.71
N GLU A 67 -11.75 -5.58 22.77
CA GLU A 67 -10.49 -5.46 22.07
C GLU A 67 -10.71 -5.60 20.56
N THR A 68 -10.24 -4.61 19.78
CA THR A 68 -10.28 -4.68 18.31
C THR A 68 -8.86 -4.82 17.78
N VAL A 69 -8.62 -5.86 16.98
CA VAL A 69 -7.35 -6.05 16.29
C VAL A 69 -7.43 -5.44 14.88
N TRP A 70 -6.52 -4.52 14.61
CA TRP A 70 -6.35 -3.88 13.30
C TRP A 70 -5.14 -4.47 12.58
N GLU A 71 -5.30 -4.83 11.31
CA GLU A 71 -4.17 -5.11 10.41
C GLU A 71 -3.80 -3.82 9.67
N LEU A 72 -2.57 -3.34 9.86
CA LEU A 72 -2.05 -2.13 9.26
C LEU A 72 -0.97 -2.48 8.24
N GLU A 73 -1.23 -2.24 6.96
CA GLU A 73 -0.21 -2.40 5.91
C GLU A 73 0.69 -1.17 5.83
N TRP A 74 2.00 -1.41 5.84
CA TRP A 74 3.04 -0.40 5.75
C TRP A 74 3.96 -0.64 4.56
N GLY A 75 4.86 0.32 4.32
CA GLY A 75 5.86 0.23 3.27
C GLY A 75 6.92 -0.85 3.48
N ILE A 76 7.96 -0.80 2.65
CA ILE A 76 9.15 -1.64 2.79
C ILE A 76 9.92 -1.33 4.09
N PRO A 77 10.72 -2.27 4.63
CA PRO A 77 11.49 -2.06 5.86
C PRO A 77 12.30 -0.76 5.92
N ASN A 78 12.95 -0.37 4.82
CA ASN A 78 13.74 0.87 4.77
C ASN A 78 12.91 2.14 5.03
N VAL A 79 11.60 2.13 4.71
CA VAL A 79 10.71 3.26 5.03
C VAL A 79 10.41 3.30 6.52
N LEU A 80 10.25 2.14 7.16
CA LEU A 80 10.03 2.04 8.61
C LEU A 80 11.26 2.52 9.40
N GLU A 81 12.45 2.09 9.00
CA GLU A 81 13.70 2.58 9.60
C GLU A 81 13.83 4.10 9.50
N GLY A 82 13.48 4.68 8.34
CA GLY A 82 13.44 6.13 8.14
C GLY A 82 12.39 6.86 8.99
N GLN A 83 11.39 6.15 9.51
CA GLN A 83 10.38 6.64 10.45
C GLN A 83 10.77 6.38 11.92
N GLY A 84 11.95 5.80 12.17
CA GLY A 84 12.44 5.47 13.51
C GLY A 84 11.91 4.14 14.07
N ILE A 85 11.23 3.32 13.26
CA ILE A 85 10.80 1.98 13.64
C ILE A 85 11.91 1.00 13.23
N THR A 86 12.72 0.60 14.19
CA THR A 86 13.88 -0.29 13.99
C THR A 86 13.62 -1.69 14.55
N THR A 87 14.54 -2.61 14.30
CA THR A 87 14.50 -3.96 14.89
C THR A 87 14.52 -3.96 16.41
N ASP A 88 14.93 -2.88 17.07
CA ASP A 88 15.02 -2.79 18.53
C ASP A 88 13.65 -2.71 19.22
N PHE A 89 12.58 -2.46 18.45
CA PHE A 89 11.21 -2.46 18.96
C PHE A 89 10.62 -3.87 19.13
N PHE A 90 11.34 -4.91 18.73
CA PHE A 90 10.87 -6.30 18.66
C PHE A 90 11.93 -7.26 19.22
#